data_AF-A0A3M6U9V3-F1
#
_entry.id   AF-A0A3M6U9V3-F1
#
_cell.length_a   1.000
_cell.length_b   1.000
_cell.length_c   1.000
_cell.angle_alpha   90.00
_cell.angle_beta   90.00
_cell.angle_gamma   90.00
#
_symmetry.space_group_name_H-M   'P 1'
#
loop_
_entity.id
_entity.type
_entity.pdbx_description
1 polymer ?
#
loop_
_entity_poly.entity_id
_entity_poly.type
_entity_poly.pdbx_seq_one_letter_code
_entity_poly.pdbx_strand_id
1 'polypeptide(L)'
;MAVVLPARTDKGRSCRAKAFILQSESFYSCATCETASRQSKKPRIHDCRLNWEGLSKAMEADVCVDLVKSCEEKNAVVSVLVGDDDSSTTSKVRKNVEHEVEKWSDVVHAKRSFGSSLYSIKTQNRSLTDMNKDDEEGVQNGLKSIVPHAYGDHSSCGNWCGYLKNPASYKHTGLPCGKDLTDKSLRQSLGKIIEVYASNAKKLAPL
;
A
#
# COMPACT_ATOMS: atom_id res chain seq x y z
N MET A 1 -2.16 9.41 7.53
CA MET A 1 -0.85 9.81 8.10
C MET A 1 0.02 10.26 6.94
N ALA A 2 0.15 11.57 6.70
CA ALA A 2 0.84 12.10 5.53
C ALA A 2 2.30 12.44 5.87
N VAL A 3 3.23 12.05 4.99
CA VAL A 3 4.63 12.47 5.04
C VAL A 3 4.82 13.55 3.99
N VAL A 4 4.92 14.81 4.43
CA VAL A 4 5.10 15.96 3.54
C VAL A 4 6.58 16.11 3.21
N LEU A 5 6.94 16.15 1.92
CA LEU A 5 8.25 16.59 1.44
C LEU A 5 8.07 17.88 0.63
N PRO A 6 8.88 18.93 0.86
CA PRO A 6 8.79 20.15 0.05
C PRO A 6 9.43 19.94 -1.33
N ALA A 7 8.72 20.29 -2.40
CA ALA A 7 9.30 20.46 -3.73
C ALA A 7 9.73 21.92 -3.97
N ARG A 8 11.01 22.08 -4.31
CA ARG A 8 11.71 23.18 -4.99
C ARG A 8 11.10 24.59 -4.93
N THR A 9 11.83 25.50 -4.29
CA THR A 9 11.73 26.94 -4.61
C THR A 9 12.86 27.36 -5.55
N ASP A 10 12.48 28.13 -6.56
CA ASP A 10 13.19 28.55 -7.77
C ASP A 10 14.38 29.51 -7.58
N LYS A 11 15.16 29.36 -6.50
CA LYS A 11 16.28 30.28 -6.21
C LYS A 11 17.45 29.59 -5.50
N GLY A 12 18.13 28.66 -6.19
CA GLY A 12 19.55 28.35 -5.98
C GLY A 12 20.05 28.07 -4.55
N ARG A 13 19.18 27.72 -3.58
CA ARG A 13 19.56 27.34 -2.23
C ARG A 13 19.08 25.92 -1.95
N SER A 14 20.04 25.07 -1.58
CA SER A 14 19.79 23.70 -1.12
C SER A 14 18.95 23.75 0.16
N CYS A 15 17.64 23.60 0.04
CA CYS A 15 16.74 23.41 1.16
C CYS A 15 16.67 21.91 1.46
N ARG A 16 17.15 21.50 2.65
CA ARG A 16 16.95 20.13 3.16
C ARG A 16 15.46 19.80 3.12
N ALA A 17 15.09 18.70 2.46
CA ALA A 17 13.76 18.14 2.58
C ALA A 17 13.48 17.83 4.05
N LYS A 18 12.46 18.46 4.63
CA LYS A 18 11.99 18.19 5.98
C LYS A 18 10.72 17.37 5.87
N ALA A 19 10.75 16.14 6.39
CA ALA A 19 9.56 15.35 6.59
C ALA A 19 8.75 15.95 7.74
N PHE A 20 7.50 16.30 7.48
CA PHE A 20 6.55 16.72 8.52
C PHE A 20 5.45 15.68 8.65
N ILE A 21 5.14 15.29 9.89
CA ILE A 21 3.98 14.48 10.22
C ILE A 21 2.85 15.44 10.57
N LEU A 22 1.82 15.47 9.74
CA LEU A 22 0.59 16.20 10.01
C LEU A 22 -0.50 15.21 10.41
N GLN A 23 -1.24 15.57 11.46
CA GLN A 23 -2.37 14.81 11.97
C GLN A 23 -3.60 15.72 11.96
N SER A 24 -4.69 15.21 11.40
CA SER A 24 -6.02 15.79 11.44
C SER A 24 -6.99 14.70 11.85
N GLU A 25 -7.92 15.05 12.74
CA GLU A 25 -8.89 14.12 13.31
C GLU A 25 -10.31 14.57 12.98
N SER A 26 -11.10 13.64 12.45
CA SER A 26 -12.53 13.81 12.24
C SER A 26 -13.31 12.75 13.00
N PHE A 27 -14.41 13.16 13.60
CA PHE A 27 -15.28 12.33 14.43
C PHE A 27 -16.65 12.23 13.77
N TYR A 28 -17.00 11.02 13.32
CA TYR A 28 -18.25 10.73 12.61
C TYR A 28 -19.45 10.45 13.54
N SER A 29 -19.21 10.21 14.82
CA SER A 29 -20.29 9.90 15.77
C SER A 29 -19.99 10.44 17.17
N CYS A 30 -21.08 10.77 17.88
CA CYS A 30 -21.05 11.07 19.31
C CYS A 30 -22.22 10.32 19.98
N ALA A 31 -21.90 9.41 20.91
CA ALA A 31 -22.89 8.57 21.57
C ALA A 31 -23.97 9.37 22.32
N THR A 32 -23.60 10.52 22.90
CA THR A 32 -24.54 11.40 23.61
C THR A 32 -25.53 12.05 22.65
N CYS A 33 -25.05 12.53 21.49
CA CYS A 33 -25.89 13.08 20.43
C CYS A 33 -26.81 12.01 19.83
N GLU A 34 -26.26 10.82 19.56
CA GLU A 34 -27.02 9.73 18.94
C GLU A 34 -28.15 9.23 19.86
N THR A 35 -27.86 9.08 21.16
CA THR A 35 -28.86 8.68 22.15
C THR A 35 -29.98 9.72 22.26
N ALA A 36 -29.62 11.01 22.24
CA ALA A 36 -30.59 12.10 22.30
C ALA A 36 -31.49 12.12 21.04
N SER A 37 -30.90 11.93 19.86
CA SER A 37 -31.63 11.81 18.60
C SER A 37 -32.60 10.63 18.60
N ARG A 38 -32.20 9.46 19.10
CA ARG A 38 -33.08 8.27 19.20
C ARG A 38 -34.28 8.50 20.12
N GLN A 39 -34.12 9.37 21.13
CA GLN A 39 -35.18 9.71 22.08
C GLN A 39 -35.96 10.96 21.69
N SER A 40 -35.68 11.57 20.53
CA SER A 40 -36.23 12.86 20.08
C SER A 40 -36.07 13.96 21.14
N LYS A 41 -34.95 13.94 21.87
CA LYS A 41 -34.61 14.90 22.93
C LYS A 41 -33.36 15.68 22.55
N LYS A 42 -33.20 16.86 23.16
CA LYS A 42 -31.94 17.61 23.04
C LYS A 42 -30.82 16.88 23.79
N PRO A 43 -29.59 16.82 23.24
CA PRO A 43 -28.45 16.25 23.95
C PRO A 43 -28.20 16.98 25.26
N ARG A 44 -27.83 16.23 26.31
CA ARG A 44 -27.26 16.84 27.51
C ARG A 44 -25.96 17.56 27.16
N ILE A 45 -25.59 18.56 27.94
CA ILE A 45 -24.31 19.27 27.79
C ILE A 45 -23.17 18.24 27.90
N HIS A 46 -22.28 18.23 26.92
CA HIS A 46 -21.11 17.35 26.85
C HIS A 46 -20.04 17.94 25.90
N ASP A 47 -18.81 17.42 25.97
CA ASP A 47 -17.73 17.70 25.02
C ASP A 47 -18.03 16.99 23.69
N CYS A 48 -18.81 17.63 22.82
CA CYS A 48 -19.14 17.10 21.51
C CYS A 48 -18.01 17.40 20.53
N ARG A 49 -17.31 16.35 20.07
CA ARG A 49 -16.26 16.47 19.04
C ARG A 49 -16.75 16.13 17.64
N LEU A 50 -18.04 15.85 17.47
CA LEU A 50 -18.65 15.52 16.18
C LEU A 50 -18.43 16.69 15.22
N ASN A 51 -17.65 16.46 14.17
CA ASN A 51 -17.29 17.46 13.16
C ASN A 51 -17.45 16.92 11.73
N TRP A 52 -18.09 15.75 11.57
CA TRP A 52 -18.27 15.09 10.29
C TRP A 52 -19.73 14.67 10.10
N GLU A 53 -20.32 15.13 8.99
CA GLU A 53 -21.72 14.84 8.64
C GLU A 53 -21.86 13.90 7.44
N GLY A 54 -20.75 13.55 6.79
CA GLY A 54 -20.72 12.68 5.62
C GLY A 54 -20.70 11.19 5.95
N LEU A 55 -20.59 10.35 4.91
CA LEU A 55 -20.37 8.91 5.07
C LEU A 55 -19.01 8.66 5.73
N SER A 56 -18.93 7.66 6.62
CA SER A 56 -17.67 7.27 7.28
C SER A 56 -16.56 6.94 6.27
N LYS A 57 -16.91 6.29 5.17
CA LYS A 57 -15.99 5.93 4.06
C LYS A 57 -15.42 7.14 3.30
N ALA A 58 -16.04 8.30 3.40
CA ALA A 58 -15.59 9.51 2.71
C ALA A 58 -14.69 10.39 3.60
N MET A 59 -14.64 10.10 4.90
CA MET A 59 -13.94 10.90 5.91
C MET A 59 -12.44 10.95 5.65
N GLU A 60 -11.81 9.82 5.35
CA GLU A 60 -10.36 9.79 5.09
C GLU A 60 -9.95 10.65 3.89
N ALA A 61 -10.72 10.56 2.80
CA ALA A 61 -10.47 11.34 1.59
C ALA A 61 -10.65 12.84 1.81
N ASP A 62 -11.60 13.24 2.65
CA ASP A 62 -11.90 14.64 2.95
C ASP A 62 -10.84 15.26 3.86
N VAL A 63 -10.53 14.58 4.95
CA VAL A 63 -9.48 14.94 5.91
C VAL A 63 -8.12 15.08 5.20
N CYS A 64 -7.86 14.23 4.21
CA CYS A 64 -6.68 14.29 3.37
C CYS A 64 -6.62 15.58 2.53
N VAL A 65 -7.73 15.95 1.87
CA VAL A 65 -7.83 17.17 1.07
C VAL A 65 -7.65 18.41 1.94
N ASP A 66 -8.28 18.46 3.11
CA ASP A 66 -8.15 19.57 4.05
C ASP A 66 -6.71 19.75 4.53
N LEU A 67 -6.00 18.64 4.74
CA LEU A 67 -4.60 18.65 5.15
C LEU A 67 -3.68 19.17 4.03
N VAL A 68 -3.95 18.81 2.76
CA VAL A 68 -3.20 19.36 1.62
C VAL A 68 -3.46 20.85 1.45
N LYS A 69 -4.73 21.30 1.51
CA LYS A 69 -5.08 22.73 1.44
C LYS A 69 -4.45 23.54 2.57
N SER A 70 -4.46 23.00 3.80
CA SER A 70 -3.80 23.62 4.95
C SER A 70 -2.28 23.75 4.78
N CYS A 71 -1.66 22.91 3.94
CA CYS A 71 -0.25 23.04 3.58
C CYS A 71 -0.04 24.14 2.53
N GLU A 72 -0.91 24.20 1.51
CA GLU A 72 -0.88 25.25 0.48
C GLU A 72 -1.02 26.64 1.09
N GLU A 73 -1.93 26.82 2.07
CA GLU A 73 -2.09 28.06 2.84
C GLU A 73 -0.80 28.48 3.58
N LYS A 74 0.01 27.49 3.99
CA LYS A 74 1.30 27.70 4.66
C LYS A 74 2.47 27.77 3.69
N ASN A 75 2.19 27.91 2.39
CA ASN A 75 3.17 27.96 1.31
C ASN A 75 4.05 26.71 1.23
N ALA A 76 3.47 25.54 1.54
CA ALA A 76 4.11 24.23 1.46
C ALA A 76 3.37 23.34 0.45
N VAL A 77 4.13 22.74 -0.46
CA VAL A 77 3.60 21.83 -1.50
C VAL A 77 3.75 20.39 -1.03
N VAL A 78 2.69 19.59 -1.20
CA VAL A 78 2.69 18.17 -0.86
C VAL A 78 3.04 17.36 -2.10
N SER A 79 4.24 16.80 -2.17
CA SER A 79 4.63 15.96 -3.31
C SER A 79 4.23 14.50 -3.18
N VAL A 80 4.23 13.96 -1.95
CA VAL A 80 3.98 12.53 -1.68
C VAL A 80 2.92 12.37 -0.60
N LEU A 81 1.96 11.48 -0.85
CA LEU A 81 0.97 11.04 0.11
C LEU A 81 1.13 9.53 0.36
N VAL A 82 1.50 9.17 1.58
CA VAL A 82 1.57 7.76 2.01
C VAL A 82 0.26 7.39 2.70
N GLY A 83 -0.40 6.34 2.25
CA GLY A 83 -1.67 5.92 2.82
C GLY A 83 -2.17 4.59 2.31
N ASP A 84 -3.38 4.22 2.74
CA ASP A 84 -4.07 3.03 2.26
C ASP A 84 -4.45 3.19 0.77
N ASP A 85 -4.49 2.08 0.02
CA ASP A 85 -4.77 2.10 -1.42
C ASP A 85 -6.25 2.26 -1.79
N ASP A 86 -6.95 3.15 -1.09
CA ASP A 86 -8.32 3.52 -1.45
C ASP A 86 -8.34 4.47 -2.66
N SER A 87 -9.02 4.04 -3.72
CA SER A 87 -9.16 4.79 -4.98
C SER A 87 -9.97 6.09 -4.83
N SER A 88 -10.82 6.14 -3.80
CA SER A 88 -11.62 7.31 -3.43
C SER A 88 -10.75 8.50 -2.98
N THR A 89 -9.71 8.23 -2.19
CA THR A 89 -8.79 9.25 -1.65
C THR A 89 -7.99 9.91 -2.78
N THR A 90 -7.37 9.13 -3.66
CA THR A 90 -6.57 9.65 -4.78
C THR A 90 -7.40 10.48 -5.75
N SER A 91 -8.62 10.02 -6.04
CA SER A 91 -9.52 10.71 -6.97
C SER A 91 -10.01 12.05 -6.42
N LYS A 92 -10.22 12.14 -5.10
CA LYS A 92 -10.70 13.37 -4.45
C LYS A 92 -9.58 14.41 -4.32
N VAL A 93 -8.36 13.97 -4.00
CA VAL A 93 -7.16 14.83 -3.96
C VAL A 93 -6.88 15.45 -5.32
N ARG A 94 -6.83 14.64 -6.40
CA ARG A 94 -6.59 15.13 -7.77
C ARG A 94 -7.63 16.12 -8.29
N LYS A 95 -8.86 16.09 -7.75
CA LYS A 95 -9.92 17.06 -8.10
C LYS A 95 -9.80 18.38 -7.37
N ASN A 96 -9.15 18.40 -6.20
CA ASN A 96 -9.12 19.55 -5.30
C ASN A 96 -7.75 20.23 -5.24
N VAL A 97 -6.73 19.62 -5.85
CA VAL A 97 -5.34 20.06 -5.78
C VAL A 97 -4.81 20.20 -7.20
N GLU A 98 -4.31 21.39 -7.56
CA GLU A 98 -3.80 21.67 -8.92
C GLU A 98 -2.43 21.05 -9.18
N HIS A 99 -1.65 20.77 -8.12
CA HIS A 99 -0.32 20.17 -8.23
C HIS A 99 -0.35 18.64 -8.22
N GLU A 100 0.64 18.01 -8.87
CA GLU A 100 0.77 16.56 -8.93
C GLU A 100 1.14 16.00 -7.55
N VAL A 101 0.23 15.20 -6.99
CA VAL A 101 0.45 14.47 -5.73
C VAL A 101 0.66 13.00 -6.05
N GLU A 102 1.85 12.49 -5.75
CA GLU A 102 2.17 11.08 -5.88
C GLU A 102 1.65 10.31 -4.67
N LYS A 103 0.91 9.22 -4.90
CA LYS A 103 0.40 8.38 -3.82
C LYS A 103 1.24 7.12 -3.69
N TRP A 104 1.74 6.87 -2.49
CA TRP A 104 2.49 5.67 -2.14
C TRP A 104 1.67 4.79 -1.20
N SER A 105 1.70 3.48 -1.46
CA SER A 105 1.04 2.50 -0.60
C SER A 105 1.86 2.26 0.67
N ASP A 106 1.19 2.13 1.82
CA ASP A 106 1.83 1.62 3.02
C ASP A 106 2.33 0.19 2.77
N VAL A 107 3.64 -0.04 2.90
CA VAL A 107 4.27 -1.36 2.73
C VAL A 107 3.62 -2.42 3.62
N VAL A 108 3.16 -2.05 4.82
CA VAL A 108 2.43 -2.95 5.72
C VAL A 108 1.08 -3.32 5.12
N HIS A 109 0.37 -2.34 4.54
CA HIS A 109 -0.89 -2.59 3.85
C HIS A 109 -0.67 -3.42 2.56
N ALA A 110 0.35 -3.11 1.76
CA ALA A 110 0.69 -3.88 0.56
C ALA A 110 1.03 -5.33 0.91
N LYS A 111 1.82 -5.57 1.97
CA LYS A 111 2.10 -6.91 2.50
C LYS A 111 0.84 -7.63 2.98
N ARG A 112 -0.08 -6.92 3.64
CA ARG A 112 -1.36 -7.49 4.09
C ARG A 112 -2.29 -7.81 2.91
N SER A 113 -2.39 -6.93 1.91
CA SER A 113 -3.19 -7.13 0.71
C SER A 113 -2.65 -8.29 -0.14
N PHE A 114 -1.32 -8.35 -0.31
CA PHE A 114 -0.64 -9.49 -0.92
C PHE A 114 -0.86 -10.77 -0.10
N GLY A 115 -0.70 -10.70 1.22
CA GLY A 115 -0.97 -11.80 2.14
C GLY A 115 -2.42 -12.29 2.10
N SER A 116 -3.40 -11.39 1.98
CA SER A 116 -4.83 -11.71 1.84
C SER A 116 -5.16 -12.30 0.47
N SER A 117 -4.55 -11.78 -0.60
CA SER A 117 -4.64 -12.34 -1.95
C SER A 117 -4.06 -13.76 -1.99
N LEU A 118 -2.93 -13.97 -1.30
CA LEU A 118 -2.36 -15.30 -1.07
C LEU A 118 -3.22 -16.14 -0.11
N TYR A 119 -3.92 -15.52 0.85
CA TYR A 119 -4.82 -16.21 1.78
C TYR A 119 -6.03 -16.78 1.05
N SER A 120 -6.60 -16.06 0.09
CA SER A 120 -7.62 -16.55 -0.83
C SER A 120 -7.13 -17.75 -1.68
N ILE A 121 -5.81 -17.95 -1.75
CA ILE A 121 -5.10 -19.05 -2.44
C ILE A 121 -4.51 -20.06 -1.43
N LYS A 122 -4.65 -19.83 -0.11
CA LYS A 122 -4.01 -20.57 0.99
C LYS A 122 -4.69 -21.89 1.30
N THR A 123 -5.03 -22.62 0.26
CA THR A 123 -4.97 -24.08 0.34
C THR A 123 -3.54 -24.60 0.17
N GLN A 124 -2.57 -23.85 -0.38
CA GLN A 124 -1.16 -24.32 -0.46
C GLN A 124 -0.12 -23.17 -0.50
N ASN A 125 0.96 -23.30 0.30
CA ASN A 125 2.30 -22.67 0.14
C ASN A 125 2.68 -21.43 0.99
N ARG A 126 3.82 -21.52 1.68
CA ARG A 126 4.42 -20.51 2.59
C ARG A 126 5.91 -20.31 2.24
N SER A 127 6.25 -19.36 1.37
CA SER A 127 7.60 -18.77 1.29
C SER A 127 7.59 -17.57 0.33
N LEU A 128 7.58 -16.34 0.83
CA LEU A 128 7.57 -15.12 -0.01
C LEU A 128 8.07 -13.86 0.75
N THR A 129 8.98 -13.99 1.72
CA THR A 129 9.34 -12.87 2.63
C THR A 129 10.65 -12.14 2.34
N ASP A 130 11.44 -12.54 1.34
CA ASP A 130 12.74 -11.90 1.07
C ASP A 130 12.74 -11.18 -0.29
N MET A 131 12.05 -10.03 -0.37
CA MET A 131 12.21 -9.11 -1.51
C MET A 131 13.28 -8.07 -1.18
N ASN A 132 14.32 -8.04 -2.02
CA ASN A 132 15.48 -7.16 -1.92
C ASN A 132 15.06 -5.69 -1.88
N LYS A 133 15.73 -4.92 -1.03
CA LYS A 133 15.64 -3.46 -0.98
C LYS A 133 16.42 -2.88 -2.16
N ASP A 134 15.89 -1.81 -2.75
CA ASP A 134 16.59 -0.80 -3.56
C ASP A 134 16.67 -0.96 -5.10
N ASP A 135 15.94 -1.88 -5.74
CA ASP A 135 15.92 -1.96 -7.22
C ASP A 135 14.55 -2.39 -7.80
N GLU A 136 13.93 -1.52 -8.60
CA GLU A 136 12.67 -1.78 -9.32
C GLU A 136 12.79 -3.03 -10.20
N GLU A 137 13.91 -3.16 -10.90
CA GLU A 137 14.16 -4.27 -11.81
C GLU A 137 14.35 -5.58 -11.02
N GLY A 138 15.07 -5.51 -9.90
CA GLY A 138 15.21 -6.62 -8.95
C GLY A 138 13.89 -7.10 -8.36
N VAL A 139 12.99 -6.19 -7.97
CA VAL A 139 11.65 -6.54 -7.46
C VAL A 139 10.79 -7.15 -8.57
N GLN A 140 10.81 -6.57 -9.77
CA GLN A 140 10.06 -7.09 -10.90
C GLN A 140 10.51 -8.50 -11.30
N ASN A 141 11.83 -8.69 -11.43
CA ASN A 141 12.43 -9.98 -11.77
C ASN A 141 12.21 -11.01 -10.67
N GLY A 142 12.33 -10.59 -9.40
CA GLY A 142 11.99 -11.41 -8.24
C GLY A 142 10.55 -11.91 -8.30
N LEU A 143 9.58 -11.02 -8.53
CA LEU A 143 8.17 -11.39 -8.66
C LEU A 143 7.93 -12.36 -9.82
N LYS A 144 8.44 -12.04 -11.02
CA LYS A 144 8.28 -12.88 -12.21
C LYS A 144 8.91 -14.27 -12.06
N SER A 145 9.95 -14.40 -11.24
CA SER A 145 10.65 -15.66 -11.01
C SER A 145 9.91 -16.66 -10.09
N ILE A 146 8.89 -16.22 -9.33
CA ILE A 146 8.18 -17.06 -8.34
C ILE A 146 7.45 -18.22 -9.01
N VAL A 147 6.67 -17.96 -10.08
CA VAL A 147 5.88 -19.01 -10.76
C VAL A 147 6.78 -20.00 -11.48
N PRO A 148 7.75 -19.58 -12.33
CA PRO A 148 8.68 -20.53 -12.94
C PRO A 148 9.38 -21.40 -11.89
N HIS A 149 9.90 -20.76 -10.82
CA HIS A 149 10.59 -21.46 -9.75
C HIS A 149 9.73 -22.55 -9.09
N ALA A 150 8.48 -22.24 -8.73
CA ALA A 150 7.58 -23.20 -8.07
C ALA A 150 7.22 -24.41 -8.96
N TYR A 151 7.49 -24.33 -10.26
CA TYR A 151 7.21 -25.36 -11.26
C TYR A 151 8.49 -25.99 -11.83
N GLY A 152 9.62 -25.86 -11.12
CA GLY A 152 10.91 -26.47 -11.49
C GLY A 152 11.69 -25.73 -12.58
N ASP A 153 11.21 -24.57 -13.04
CA ASP A 153 11.95 -23.73 -13.98
C ASP A 153 12.82 -22.73 -13.23
N HIS A 154 14.11 -23.02 -13.17
CA HIS A 154 15.11 -22.23 -12.46
C HIS A 154 15.86 -21.24 -13.36
N SER A 155 15.44 -21.07 -14.62
CA SER A 155 16.16 -20.24 -15.61
C SER A 155 16.19 -18.76 -15.23
N SER A 156 15.19 -18.29 -14.48
CA SER A 156 15.05 -16.88 -14.06
C SER A 156 15.36 -16.66 -12.58
N CYS A 157 15.99 -17.64 -11.91
CA CYS A 157 16.27 -17.60 -10.48
C CYS A 157 17.54 -16.78 -10.15
N GLY A 158 17.55 -16.14 -8.97
CA GLY A 158 18.74 -15.45 -8.43
C GLY A 158 19.43 -16.25 -7.31
N ASN A 159 20.37 -15.60 -6.61
CA ASN A 159 21.19 -16.21 -5.53
C ASN A 159 20.39 -16.81 -4.35
N TRP A 160 19.12 -16.47 -4.22
CA TRP A 160 18.21 -17.03 -3.23
C TRP A 160 17.80 -18.49 -3.57
N CYS A 161 17.93 -18.89 -4.83
CA CYS A 161 17.51 -20.21 -5.28
C CYS A 161 18.49 -21.30 -4.83
N GLY A 162 18.00 -22.20 -3.98
CA GLY A 162 18.79 -23.36 -3.52
C GLY A 162 19.19 -24.31 -4.64
N TYR A 163 18.40 -24.39 -5.72
CA TYR A 163 18.69 -25.24 -6.87
C TYR A 163 19.99 -24.85 -7.55
N LEU A 164 20.23 -23.54 -7.73
CA LEU A 164 21.46 -23.03 -8.34
C LEU A 164 22.71 -23.34 -7.48
N LYS A 165 22.53 -23.54 -6.18
CA LYS A 165 23.63 -23.90 -5.26
C LYS A 165 23.91 -25.39 -5.26
N ASN A 166 22.86 -26.22 -5.24
CA ASN A 166 22.99 -27.66 -5.25
C ASN A 166 21.80 -28.32 -5.97
N PRO A 167 21.88 -28.52 -7.30
CA PRO A 167 20.79 -29.09 -8.09
C PRO A 167 20.43 -30.51 -7.66
N ALA A 168 21.43 -31.31 -7.27
CA ALA A 168 21.28 -32.74 -7.04
C ALA A 168 20.47 -33.08 -5.78
N SER A 169 20.48 -32.20 -4.78
CA SER A 169 19.76 -32.40 -3.51
C SER A 169 18.64 -31.39 -3.30
N TYR A 170 18.30 -30.59 -4.31
CA TYR A 170 17.34 -29.52 -4.16
C TYR A 170 15.93 -30.05 -3.92
N LYS A 171 15.26 -29.48 -2.92
CA LYS A 171 13.84 -29.70 -2.63
C LYS A 171 13.21 -28.38 -2.24
N HIS A 172 12.00 -28.15 -2.71
CA HIS A 172 11.27 -26.94 -2.35
C HIS A 172 10.84 -26.99 -0.87
N THR A 173 11.41 -26.12 -0.04
CA THR A 173 11.07 -26.06 1.40
C THR A 173 9.60 -25.66 1.64
N GLY A 174 8.97 -24.97 0.69
CA GLY A 174 7.62 -24.42 0.82
C GLY A 174 6.53 -25.17 0.06
N LEU A 175 6.85 -26.26 -0.66
CA LEU A 175 5.89 -27.04 -1.46
C LEU A 175 5.65 -28.44 -0.88
N PRO A 176 4.44 -29.01 -1.04
CA PRO A 176 4.13 -30.37 -0.58
C PRO A 176 5.12 -31.40 -1.12
N CYS A 177 5.65 -32.25 -0.24
CA CYS A 177 6.64 -33.28 -0.57
C CYS A 177 7.96 -32.75 -1.18
N GLY A 178 8.19 -31.44 -1.15
CA GLY A 178 9.37 -30.79 -1.73
C GLY A 178 9.47 -30.87 -3.25
N LYS A 179 8.37 -31.18 -3.94
CA LYS A 179 8.30 -31.34 -5.40
C LYS A 179 7.74 -30.11 -6.09
N ASP A 180 8.02 -30.00 -7.38
CA ASP A 180 7.50 -28.97 -8.26
C ASP A 180 5.97 -29.06 -8.41
N LEU A 181 5.32 -27.92 -8.59
CA LEU A 181 3.91 -27.86 -9.00
C LEU A 181 3.76 -28.32 -10.45
N THR A 182 2.64 -28.97 -10.76
CA THR A 182 2.36 -29.50 -12.10
C THR A 182 1.05 -29.01 -12.71
N ASP A 183 0.18 -28.38 -11.91
CA ASP A 183 -1.13 -27.93 -12.36
C ASP A 183 -1.03 -26.68 -13.27
N LYS A 184 -1.46 -26.84 -14.52
CA LYS A 184 -1.41 -25.78 -15.56
C LYS A 184 -2.39 -24.64 -15.31
N SER A 185 -3.57 -24.93 -14.76
CA SER A 185 -4.60 -23.92 -14.46
C SER A 185 -4.17 -23.04 -13.30
N LEU A 186 -3.60 -23.66 -12.26
CA LEU A 186 -2.97 -22.97 -11.14
C LEU A 186 -1.79 -22.10 -11.61
N ARG A 187 -0.98 -22.60 -12.56
CA ARG A 187 0.17 -21.85 -13.11
C ARG A 187 -0.28 -20.56 -13.76
N GLN A 188 -1.33 -20.64 -14.59
CA GLN A 188 -1.90 -19.48 -15.28
C GLN A 188 -2.52 -18.48 -14.29
N SER A 189 -3.24 -18.98 -13.27
CA SER A 189 -3.87 -18.13 -12.26
C SER A 189 -2.83 -17.36 -11.43
N LEU A 190 -1.79 -18.05 -10.95
CA LEU A 190 -0.68 -17.43 -10.24
C LEU A 190 0.09 -16.44 -11.11
N GLY A 191 0.31 -16.80 -12.39
CA GLY A 191 0.96 -15.92 -13.37
C GLY A 191 0.24 -14.58 -13.51
N LYS A 192 -1.09 -14.61 -13.73
CA LYS A 192 -1.91 -13.39 -13.85
C LYS A 192 -1.81 -12.50 -12.62
N ILE A 193 -1.87 -13.09 -11.43
CA ILE A 193 -1.79 -12.34 -10.17
C ILE A 193 -0.42 -11.68 -10.04
N ILE A 194 0.65 -12.45 -10.24
CA ILE A 194 2.02 -11.95 -10.13
C ILE A 194 2.31 -10.88 -11.19
N GLU A 195 1.76 -11.00 -12.39
CA GLU A 195 1.92 -10.01 -13.45
C GLU A 195 1.31 -8.65 -13.07
N VAL A 196 0.17 -8.62 -12.37
CA VAL A 196 -0.42 -7.39 -11.84
C VAL A 196 0.52 -6.72 -10.84
N TYR A 197 1.12 -7.49 -9.92
CA TYR A 197 2.05 -6.94 -8.93
C TYR A 197 3.40 -6.53 -9.57
N ALA A 198 3.92 -7.33 -10.51
CA ALA A 198 5.17 -7.04 -11.24
C ALA A 198 5.04 -5.81 -12.15
N SER A 199 3.85 -5.56 -12.71
CA SER A 199 3.56 -4.34 -13.49
C SER A 199 3.44 -3.10 -12.61
N ASN A 200 3.14 -3.28 -11.32
CA ASN A 200 3.09 -2.22 -10.31
C ASN A 200 4.35 -2.19 -9.43
N ALA A 201 5.45 -2.85 -9.82
CA ALA A 201 6.68 -2.93 -9.03
C ALA A 201 7.23 -1.54 -8.65
N LYS A 202 7.09 -0.54 -9.53
CA LYS A 202 7.38 0.89 -9.26
C LYS A 202 6.70 1.46 -8.02
N LYS A 203 5.49 0.98 -7.69
CA LYS A 203 4.71 1.41 -6.52
C LYS A 203 5.00 0.58 -5.27
N LEU A 204 5.71 -0.55 -5.43
CA LEU A 204 6.00 -1.52 -4.38
C LEU A 204 7.44 -1.45 -3.87
N ALA A 205 8.33 -0.78 -4.61
CA ALA A 205 9.71 -0.55 -4.23
C ALA A 205 9.90 0.91 -3.77
N PRO A 206 9.76 1.23 -2.47
CA PRO A 206 10.27 2.49 -1.96
C PRO A 206 11.79 2.39 -1.75
N LEU A 207 12.44 3.54 -2.00
CA LEU A 207 13.79 3.94 -1.58
C LEU A 207 14.22 3.45 -0.18
#